data_AF-A0AAD0PFG9-F1
#
_entry.id   AF-A0AAD0PFG9-F1
#
_cell.length_a   1.000
_cell.length_b   1.000
_cell.length_c   1.000
_cell.angle_alpha   90.00
_cell.angle_beta   90.00
_cell.angle_gamma   90.00
#
_symmetry.space_group_name_H-M   'P 1'
#
loop_
_entity.id
_entity.type
_entity.pdbx_description
1 polymer ?
#
loop_
_entity_poly.entity_id
_entity_poly.type
_entity_poly.pdbx_seq_one_letter_code
_entity_poly.pdbx_strand_id
1 'polypeptide(L)' 'MHENTEIRREVSNISYIRPVRNIARFVVIPAGVAFFHITERATGRVMGFRRSHLAACELALSLDI' A
#
# COMPACT_ATOMS: atom_id res chain seq x y z
N MET A 1 18.48 -27.70 -12.73
CA MET A 1 17.18 -27.01 -12.72
C MET A 1 16.94 -26.59 -11.29
N HIS A 2 16.88 -25.29 -11.00
CA HIS A 2 16.47 -24.81 -9.67
C HIS A 2 15.20 -24.00 -9.87
N GLU A 3 14.09 -24.71 -9.71
CA GLU A 3 12.75 -24.17 -9.63
C GLU A 3 12.58 -23.62 -8.22
N ASN A 4 12.39 -22.30 -8.10
CA ASN A 4 11.87 -21.70 -6.88
C ASN A 4 10.64 -20.89 -7.28
N THR A 5 9.59 -21.64 -7.60
CA THR A 5 8.21 -21.18 -7.56
C THR A 5 7.90 -20.72 -6.13
N GLU A 6 6.94 -19.79 -6.02
CA GLU A 6 6.29 -19.41 -4.76
C GLU A 6 7.18 -18.50 -3.88
N ILE A 7 6.93 -17.21 -3.73
CA ILE A 7 5.67 -16.62 -3.29
C ILE A 7 5.62 -15.22 -3.92
N ARG A 8 4.90 -15.09 -5.05
CA ARG A 8 4.22 -13.81 -5.30
C ARG A 8 3.36 -13.64 -4.05
N ARG A 9 3.75 -12.73 -3.16
CA ARG A 9 2.93 -12.35 -2.00
C ARG A 9 1.65 -11.78 -2.59
N GLU A 10 0.68 -12.65 -2.84
CA GLU A 10 -0.72 -12.30 -2.86
C GLU A 10 -1.00 -11.81 -1.45
N VAL A 11 -0.79 -10.50 -1.26
CA VAL A 11 -1.19 -9.81 -0.04
C VAL A 11 -2.70 -9.84 -0.10
N SER A 12 -3.26 -10.89 0.51
CA SER A 12 -4.68 -11.14 0.63
C SER A 12 -5.37 -9.83 1.02
N ASN A 13 -6.07 -9.28 0.05
CA ASN A 13 -7.05 -8.22 0.18
C ASN A 13 -7.99 -8.57 1.35
N ILE A 14 -7.87 -7.92 2.50
CA ILE A 14 -8.97 -7.74 3.46
C ILE A 14 -8.67 -6.49 4.32
N SER A 15 -9.55 -5.50 4.17
CA SER A 15 -10.01 -4.54 5.20
C SER A 15 -9.09 -3.44 5.75
N TYR A 16 -8.70 -2.46 4.92
CA TYR A 16 -8.81 -1.07 5.37
C TYR A 16 -9.53 -0.16 4.36
N ILE A 17 -10.34 -0.78 3.50
CA ILE A 17 -11.25 -0.07 2.60
C ILE A 17 -12.32 0.57 3.49
N ARG A 18 -12.14 1.85 3.84
CA ARG A 18 -13.28 2.74 4.05
C ARG A 18 -13.88 2.99 2.67
N PRO A 19 -15.11 2.52 2.38
CA PRO A 19 -15.76 2.81 1.11
C PRO A 19 -16.42 4.19 1.25
N VAL A 20 -15.63 5.25 1.12
CA VAL A 20 -16.18 6.56 0.80
C VAL A 20 -15.89 6.79 -0.66
N ARG A 21 -16.93 7.19 -1.40
CA ARG A 21 -17.01 7.25 -2.86
C ARG A 21 -16.12 8.34 -3.46
N ASN A 22 -14.82 8.22 -3.22
CA ASN A 22 -13.76 8.96 -3.87
C ASN A 22 -12.60 7.97 -3.98
N ILE A 23 -12.20 7.64 -5.21
CA ILE A 23 -11.12 6.68 -5.44
C ILE A 23 -9.84 7.38 -4.97
N ALA A 24 -9.44 7.14 -3.71
CA ALA A 24 -8.20 7.68 -3.17
C ALA A 24 -7.06 7.40 -4.15
N ARG A 25 -6.32 8.44 -4.57
CA ARG A 25 -5.27 8.29 -5.59
C ARG A 25 -4.12 7.43 -5.07
N PHE A 26 -3.96 7.37 -3.75
CA PHE A 26 -2.93 6.61 -3.06
C PHE A 26 -3.53 5.46 -2.24
N VAL A 27 -2.88 4.29 -2.29
CA VAL A 27 -3.25 3.10 -1.53
C VAL A 27 -2.09 2.72 -0.62
N VAL A 28 -2.40 2.47 0.66
CA VAL A 28 -1.41 2.01 1.65
C VAL A 28 -1.46 0.49 1.74
N ILE A 29 -0.31 -0.17 1.54
CA ILE A 29 -0.16 -1.63 1.56
C ILE A 29 0.93 -1.99 2.59
N PRO A 30 0.64 -2.85 3.58
CA PRO A 30 1.67 -3.34 4.49
C PRO A 30 2.68 -4.22 3.74
N ALA A 31 3.97 -3.96 3.96
CA ALA A 31 5.07 -4.61 3.25
C ALA A 31 6.07 -5.33 4.17
N GLY A 32 6.02 -5.04 5.47
CA GLY A 32 6.85 -5.67 6.50
C GLY A 32 6.59 -5.06 7.88
N VAL A 33 7.46 -5.37 8.84
CA VAL A 33 7.37 -4.82 10.19
C VAL A 33 7.61 -3.31 10.15
N ALA A 34 6.60 -2.53 10.55
CA ALA A 34 6.62 -1.06 10.48
C ALA A 34 6.99 -0.52 9.09
N PHE A 35 6.69 -1.28 8.01
CA PHE A 35 7.01 -0.91 6.64
C PHE A 35 5.76 -0.99 5.76
N PHE A 36 5.47 0.11 5.07
CA PHE A 36 4.27 0.32 4.27
C PHE A 36 4.66 0.85 2.90
N HIS A 37 3.98 0.37 1.87
CA HIS A 37 4.04 0.92 0.52
C HIS A 37 2.84 1.84 0.30
N ILE A 38 3.11 3.07 -0.11
CA ILE A 38 2.09 4.02 -0.57
C ILE A 38 2.15 4.00 -2.09
N THR A 39 1.13 3.42 -2.73
CA THR A 39 1.09 3.21 -4.17
C THR A 39 0.11 4.18 -4.82
N GLU A 40 0.60 4.98 -5.76
CA GLU A 40 -0.24 5.84 -6.61
C GLU A 40 -0.94 4.99 -7.68
N ARG A 41 -2.26 5.06 -7.75
CA ARG A 41 -3.06 4.29 -8.72
C ARG A 41 -2.86 4.73 -10.16
N ALA A 42 -2.71 6.03 -10.40
CA ALA A 42 -2.63 6.58 -11.75
C ALA A 42 -1.31 6.23 -12.45
N THR A 43 -0.20 6.26 -11.71
CA THR A 43 1.15 6.08 -12.26
C THR A 43 1.79 4.74 -11.89
N GLY A 44 1.24 4.05 -10.89
CA GLY A 44 1.87 2.86 -10.30
C GLY A 44 3.11 3.18 -9.46
N ARG A 45 3.40 4.45 -9.17
CA ARG A 45 4.54 4.83 -8.33
C ARG A 45 4.37 4.29 -6.91
N VAL A 46 5.42 3.68 -6.38
CA VAL A 46 5.45 3.12 -5.02
C VAL A 46 6.43 3.90 -4.16
N MET A 47 5.96 4.36 -3.01
CA MET A 47 6.78 5.00 -1.99
C MET A 47 6.86 4.11 -0.76
N GLY A 48 8.08 3.74 -0.37
CA GLY A 48 8.33 3.02 0.87
C GLY A 48 8.27 3.97 2.07
N PHE A 49 7.53 3.60 3.11
CA PHE A 49 7.34 4.38 4.31
C PHE A 49 7.56 3.52 5.56
N ARG A 50 8.42 3.99 6.47
CA ARG A 50 8.82 3.26 7.68
C ARG A 50 8.40 4.00 8.96
N ARG A 51 7.13 3.88 9.34
CA ARG A 51 6.61 4.32 10.65
C ARG A 51 5.40 3.47 11.06
N SER A 52 4.27 4.08 11.37
CA SER A 52 3.00 3.43 11.71
C SER A 52 2.03 3.44 10.52
N HIS A 53 1.06 2.54 10.54
CA HIS A 53 -0.01 2.49 9.54
C HIS A 53 -0.76 3.82 9.46
N LEU A 54 -1.09 4.42 10.61
CA LEU A 54 -1.77 5.70 10.68
C LEU A 54 -0.96 6.80 9.98
N ALA A 55 0.34 6.89 10.25
CA ALA A 55 1.20 7.87 9.59
C ALA A 55 1.33 7.62 8.07
N ALA A 56 1.24 6.37 7.63
CA ALA A 56 1.20 6.04 6.20
C ALA A 56 -0.13 6.49 5.55
N CYS A 57 -1.26 6.36 6.25
CA CYS A 57 -2.55 6.88 5.79
C CYS A 57 -2.56 8.41 5.72
N GLU A 58 -2.04 9.10 6.74
CA GLU A 58 -1.92 10.58 6.71
C GLU A 58 -1.05 11.06 5.56
N LEU A 59 0.05 10.36 5.27
CA LEU A 59 0.89 10.66 4.10
C LEU A 59 0.15 10.41 2.78
N ALA A 60 -0.63 9.33 2.68
CA ALA A 60 -1.44 9.07 1.48
C ALA A 60 -2.49 10.18 1.26
N LEU A 61 -3.09 10.70 2.33
CA LEU A 61 -4.04 11.82 2.27
C LEU A 61 -3.35 13.15 1.90
N SER A 62 -2.16 13.42 2.43
CA SER A 62 -1.41 14.65 2.10
C SER A 62 -0.86 14.68 0.67
N LEU A 63 -0.81 13.53 0.00
CA LEU A 63 -0.42 13.42 -1.40
C LEU A 63 -1.63 13.53 -2.36
N ASP A 64 -2.86 13.34 -1.86
CA ASP A 64 -4.12 13.35 -2.62
C ASP A 64 -4.67 14.78 -2.87
N ILE A 65 -3.88 15.81 -2.54
CA ILE A 65 -4.22 17.25 -2.69
C ILE A 65 -4.32 17.65 -4.16
#